data_AF-A0A9D6FBY6-F1
#
_entry.id   AF-A0A9D6FBY6-F1
#
_cell.length_a   1.000
_cell.length_b   1.000
_cell.length_c   1.000
_cell.angle_alpha   90.00
_cell.angle_beta   90.00
_cell.angle_gamma   90.00
#
_symmetry.space_group_name_H-M   'P 1'
#
loop_
_entity.id
_entity.type
_entity.pdbx_description
1 polymer ?
#
loop_
_entity_poly.entity_id
_entity_poly.type
_entity_poly.pdbx_seq_one_letter_code
_entity_poly.pdbx_strand_id
1 'polypeptide(L)'
;MARKRYGRTVGKLILGLVLAIIAYLGLQYSAMLNDMDLAAGQYSQGDIEGALNTYKKVESRVRSHGVLRIIPRHDRQDLFLNEARLLYAMGKYDEAAETLEKEVEITGTTTDGRFHLLRGEIGFRKAVVNYRESKTKDVAILEESLLAAEDSLREALRLSPNDWDAKYNFEFVSNVRNMLGESGEQEMQLLQEEKPESKELPPELAG
;
A
#
# COMPACT_ATOMS: atom_id res chain seq x y z
N MET A 1 -4.72 53.05 -31.21
CA MET A 1 -5.60 51.87 -31.36
C MET A 1 -4.87 50.51 -31.48
N ALA A 2 -3.58 50.46 -31.84
CA ALA A 2 -2.84 49.19 -32.01
C ALA A 2 -2.61 48.37 -30.72
N ARG A 3 -2.33 49.03 -29.57
CA ARG A 3 -2.09 48.34 -28.28
C ARG A 3 -3.27 47.48 -27.79
N LYS A 4 -4.52 47.90 -28.04
CA LYS A 4 -5.73 47.16 -27.63
C LYS A 4 -5.95 45.89 -28.46
N ARG A 5 -5.53 45.85 -29.73
CA ARG A 5 -5.61 44.64 -30.58
C ARG A 5 -4.53 43.62 -30.22
N TYR A 6 -3.31 44.09 -29.95
CA TYR A 6 -2.19 43.21 -29.56
C TYR A 6 -2.47 42.45 -28.26
N GLY A 7 -3.00 43.14 -27.24
CA GLY A 7 -3.37 42.50 -25.97
C GLY A 7 -4.45 41.42 -26.09
N ARG A 8 -5.41 41.58 -27.03
CA ARG A 8 -6.44 40.55 -27.29
C ARG A 8 -5.86 39.31 -27.98
N THR A 9 -4.91 39.48 -28.89
CA THR A 9 -4.26 38.33 -29.57
C THR A 9 -3.36 37.56 -28.61
N VAL A 10 -2.55 38.26 -27.80
CA VAL A 10 -1.71 37.63 -26.76
C VAL A 10 -2.58 36.89 -25.74
N GLY A 11 -3.69 37.49 -25.30
CA GLY A 11 -4.63 36.82 -24.38
C GLY A 11 -5.22 35.53 -24.94
N LYS A 12 -5.57 35.50 -26.23
CA LYS A 12 -6.07 34.28 -26.89
C LYS A 12 -5.00 33.18 -27.00
N LEU A 13 -3.75 33.55 -27.27
CA LEU A 13 -2.64 32.59 -27.34
C LEU A 13 -2.34 31.99 -25.96
N ILE A 14 -2.32 32.81 -24.91
CA ILE A 14 -2.14 32.33 -23.53
C ILE A 14 -3.28 31.39 -23.14
N LEU A 15 -4.54 31.78 -23.42
CA LEU A 15 -5.69 30.92 -23.13
C LEU A 15 -5.61 29.59 -23.90
N GLY A 16 -5.24 29.62 -25.18
CA GLY A 16 -5.05 28.41 -25.99
C GLY A 16 -3.97 27.50 -25.42
N LEU A 17 -2.84 28.06 -24.96
CA LEU A 17 -1.77 27.30 -24.33
C LEU A 17 -2.23 26.66 -23.01
N VAL A 18 -2.93 27.41 -22.16
CA VAL A 18 -3.47 26.89 -20.89
C VAL A 18 -4.45 25.74 -21.14
N LEU A 19 -5.35 25.87 -22.12
CA LEU A 19 -6.28 24.80 -22.48
C LEU A 19 -5.56 23.56 -23.01
N ALA A 20 -4.51 23.74 -23.81
CA ALA A 20 -3.70 22.62 -24.31
C ALA A 20 -2.99 21.87 -23.16
N ILE A 21 -2.45 22.60 -22.17
CA ILE A 21 -1.83 22.00 -20.98
C ILE A 21 -2.87 21.21 -20.18
N ILE A 22 -4.05 21.77 -19.93
CA ILE A 22 -5.14 21.09 -19.22
C ILE A 22 -5.57 19.82 -19.95
N ALA A 23 -5.74 19.89 -21.27
CA ALA A 23 -6.10 18.74 -22.09
C ALA A 23 -5.02 17.64 -22.03
N TYR A 24 -3.74 18.01 -22.12
CA TYR A 24 -2.63 17.08 -21.97
C TYR A 24 -2.61 16.39 -20.60
N LEU A 25 -2.78 17.16 -19.52
CA LEU A 25 -2.85 16.61 -18.16
C LEU A 25 -4.05 15.67 -17.98
N GLY A 26 -5.21 16.03 -18.56
CA GLY A 26 -6.39 15.18 -18.56
C GLY A 26 -6.18 13.85 -19.28
N LEU A 27 -5.49 13.85 -20.43
CA LEU A 27 -5.14 12.63 -21.15
C LEU A 27 -4.16 11.75 -20.35
N GLN A 28 -3.15 12.35 -19.72
CA GLN A 28 -2.20 11.62 -18.88
C GLN A 28 -2.89 10.99 -17.66
N TYR A 29 -3.79 11.73 -17.02
CA TYR A 29 -4.57 11.23 -15.90
C TYR A 29 -5.51 10.10 -16.31
N SER A 30 -6.22 10.23 -17.44
CA SER A 30 -7.07 9.15 -17.96
C SER A 30 -6.26 7.89 -18.30
N ALA A 31 -5.06 8.05 -18.88
CA ALA A 31 -4.18 6.92 -19.16
C ALA A 31 -3.71 6.23 -17.86
N MET A 32 -3.41 7.01 -16.82
CA MET A 32 -3.08 6.47 -15.49
C MET A 32 -4.23 5.62 -14.93
N LEU A 33 -5.48 6.11 -14.97
CA LEU A 33 -6.63 5.37 -14.44
C LEU A 33 -6.83 4.05 -15.20
N ASN A 34 -6.75 4.07 -16.53
CA ASN A 34 -6.85 2.85 -17.34
C ASN A 34 -5.74 1.85 -17.02
N ASP A 35 -4.51 2.32 -16.80
CA ASP A 35 -3.39 1.45 -16.43
C ASP A 35 -3.60 0.84 -15.02
N MET A 36 -4.20 1.58 -14.08
CA MET A 36 -4.57 1.05 -12.75
C MET A 36 -5.69 0.01 -12.84
N ASP A 37 -6.71 0.25 -13.67
CA ASP A 37 -7.79 -0.72 -13.93
C ASP A 37 -7.23 -2.00 -14.59
N LEU A 38 -6.29 -1.85 -15.52
CA LEU A 38 -5.57 -2.98 -16.11
C LEU A 38 -4.82 -3.79 -15.05
N ALA A 39 -4.09 -3.11 -14.15
CA ALA A 39 -3.38 -3.78 -13.06
C ALA A 39 -4.32 -4.52 -12.11
N ALA A 40 -5.46 -3.93 -11.77
CA ALA A 40 -6.50 -4.58 -10.98
C ALA A 40 -7.07 -5.81 -11.71
N GLY A 41 -7.27 -5.72 -13.03
CA GLY A 41 -7.67 -6.83 -13.89
C GLY A 41 -6.65 -7.98 -13.88
N GLN A 42 -5.36 -7.68 -14.02
CA GLN A 42 -4.28 -8.66 -13.93
C GLN A 42 -4.28 -9.37 -12.58
N TYR A 43 -4.41 -8.61 -11.48
CA TYR A 43 -4.49 -9.18 -10.14
C TYR A 43 -5.68 -10.12 -9.98
N SER A 44 -6.86 -9.74 -10.48
CA SER A 44 -8.06 -10.58 -10.42
C SER A 44 -7.92 -11.90 -11.19
N GLN A 45 -7.02 -11.96 -12.17
CA GLN A 45 -6.70 -13.16 -12.95
C GLN A 45 -5.58 -14.00 -12.31
N GLY A 46 -5.06 -13.57 -11.14
CA GLY A 46 -3.94 -14.21 -10.46
C GLY A 46 -2.56 -13.79 -10.96
N ASP A 47 -2.46 -12.86 -11.92
CA ASP A 47 -1.20 -12.32 -12.41
C ASP A 47 -0.69 -11.20 -11.48
N ILE A 48 -0.21 -11.59 -10.29
CA ILE A 48 0.29 -10.69 -9.25
C ILE A 48 1.51 -9.91 -9.75
N GLU A 49 2.44 -10.57 -10.45
CA GLU A 49 3.66 -9.94 -10.96
C GLU A 49 3.36 -8.93 -12.07
N GLY A 50 2.48 -9.28 -13.00
CA GLY A 50 2.01 -8.38 -14.05
C GLY A 50 1.31 -7.16 -13.48
N ALA A 51 0.41 -7.36 -12.52
CA ALA A 51 -0.26 -6.27 -11.80
C ALA A 51 0.74 -5.31 -11.13
N LEU A 52 1.73 -5.86 -10.41
CA LEU A 52 2.75 -5.07 -9.73
C LEU A 52 3.59 -4.26 -10.72
N ASN A 53 3.99 -4.88 -11.83
CA ASN A 53 4.76 -4.21 -12.87
C ASN A 53 3.95 -3.05 -13.50
N THR A 54 2.65 -3.23 -13.71
CA THR A 54 1.77 -2.18 -14.23
C THR A 54 1.65 -1.03 -13.23
N TYR A 55 1.41 -1.28 -11.94
CA TYR A 55 1.40 -0.21 -10.93
C TYR A 55 2.74 0.54 -10.83
N LYS A 56 3.88 -0.17 -10.83
CA LYS A 56 5.22 0.47 -10.84
C LYS A 56 5.44 1.35 -12.06
N LYS A 57 4.93 0.96 -13.24
CA LYS A 57 4.98 1.80 -14.45
C LYS A 57 4.14 3.07 -14.31
N VAL A 58 2.94 2.95 -13.74
CA VAL A 58 2.07 4.10 -13.45
C VAL A 58 2.78 5.05 -12.49
N GLU A 59 3.30 4.54 -11.37
CA GLU A 59 4.03 5.32 -10.38
C GLU A 59 5.23 6.05 -10.99
N SER A 60 6.07 5.34 -11.74
CA SER A 60 7.26 5.90 -12.40
C SER A 60 6.90 7.02 -13.39
N ARG A 61 5.84 6.82 -14.19
CA ARG A 61 5.35 7.84 -15.14
C ARG A 61 4.86 9.07 -14.39
N VAL A 62 4.03 8.89 -13.38
CA VAL A 62 3.45 9.96 -12.59
C VAL A 62 4.51 10.75 -11.82
N ARG A 63 5.50 10.06 -11.24
CA ARG A 63 6.64 10.65 -10.53
C ARG A 63 7.55 11.45 -11.48
N SER A 64 7.89 10.90 -12.64
CA SER A 64 8.79 11.57 -13.61
C SER A 64 8.21 12.86 -14.20
N HIS A 65 6.88 12.95 -14.32
CA HIS A 65 6.20 14.17 -14.76
C HIS A 65 5.95 15.19 -13.64
N GLY A 66 6.28 14.86 -12.37
CA GLY A 66 6.04 15.75 -11.22
C GLY A 66 4.57 16.00 -10.91
N VAL A 67 3.65 15.14 -11.41
CA VAL A 67 2.20 15.35 -11.30
C VAL A 67 1.57 14.66 -10.08
N LEU A 68 2.37 13.98 -9.24
CA LEU A 68 1.91 13.32 -8.01
C LEU A 68 1.03 14.21 -7.11
N ARG A 69 1.40 15.50 -6.98
CA ARG A 69 0.67 16.45 -6.14
C ARG A 69 -0.63 16.97 -6.76
N ILE A 70 -0.81 16.80 -8.07
CA ILE A 70 -1.96 17.30 -8.82
C ILE A 70 -3.02 16.21 -8.97
N ILE A 71 -2.61 14.94 -8.95
CA ILE A 71 -3.53 13.80 -8.96
C ILE A 71 -4.45 13.85 -7.73
N PRO A 72 -5.75 13.58 -7.90
CA PRO A 72 -6.68 13.48 -6.79
C PRO A 72 -6.13 12.55 -5.70
N ARG A 73 -6.26 13.00 -4.45
CA ARG A 73 -5.69 12.30 -3.29
C ARG A 73 -6.09 10.82 -3.25
N HIS A 74 -7.37 10.54 -3.49
CA HIS A 74 -7.92 9.17 -3.47
C HIS A 74 -7.19 8.24 -4.45
N ASP A 75 -7.00 8.65 -5.70
CA ASP A 75 -6.40 7.79 -6.73
C ASP A 75 -4.90 7.57 -6.49
N ARG A 76 -4.21 8.60 -5.98
CA ARG A 76 -2.81 8.47 -5.56
C ARG A 76 -2.69 7.51 -4.37
N GLN A 77 -3.60 7.62 -3.40
CA GLN A 77 -3.65 6.73 -2.25
C GLN A 77 -3.91 5.28 -2.71
N ASP A 78 -4.84 5.06 -3.62
CA ASP A 78 -5.15 3.74 -4.17
C ASP A 78 -3.97 3.16 -4.96
N LEU A 79 -3.24 3.97 -5.73
CA LEU A 79 -2.01 3.55 -6.41
C LEU A 79 -1.00 2.95 -5.42
N PHE A 80 -0.64 3.69 -4.36
CA PHE A 80 0.34 3.21 -3.39
C PHE A 80 -0.18 2.06 -2.54
N LEU A 81 -1.46 2.08 -2.14
CA LEU A 81 -2.07 0.98 -1.39
C LEU A 81 -2.07 -0.32 -2.20
N ASN A 82 -2.46 -0.27 -3.46
CA ASN A 82 -2.54 -1.47 -4.29
C ASN A 82 -1.15 -2.02 -4.62
N GLU A 83 -0.17 -1.15 -4.90
CA GLU A 83 1.23 -1.57 -5.06
C GLU A 83 1.76 -2.24 -3.78
N ALA A 84 1.54 -1.63 -2.61
CA ALA A 84 1.97 -2.18 -1.32
C ALA A 84 1.28 -3.52 -0.99
N ARG A 85 -0.02 -3.68 -1.32
CA ARG A 85 -0.75 -4.94 -1.14
C ARG A 85 -0.18 -6.07 -1.98
N LEU A 86 0.19 -5.79 -3.23
CA LEU A 86 0.81 -6.78 -4.10
C LEU A 86 2.18 -7.20 -3.56
N LEU A 87 2.99 -6.24 -3.10
CA LEU A 87 4.27 -6.52 -2.46
C LEU A 87 4.11 -7.34 -1.18
N TYR A 88 3.12 -7.00 -0.34
CA TYR A 88 2.75 -7.77 0.84
C TYR A 88 2.35 -9.21 0.49
N ALA A 89 1.50 -9.40 -0.52
CA ALA A 89 1.08 -10.73 -0.98
C ALA A 89 2.24 -11.58 -1.51
N MET A 90 3.29 -10.94 -2.06
CA MET A 90 4.53 -11.59 -2.50
C MET A 90 5.54 -11.83 -1.35
N GLY A 91 5.21 -11.47 -0.10
CA GLY A 91 6.11 -11.57 1.05
C GLY A 91 7.24 -10.53 1.06
N LYS A 92 7.17 -9.51 0.20
CA LYS A 92 8.16 -8.43 0.08
C LYS A 92 7.85 -7.30 1.06
N TYR A 93 7.94 -7.60 2.35
CA TYR A 93 7.46 -6.71 3.41
C TYR A 93 8.21 -5.38 3.48
N ASP A 94 9.51 -5.37 3.21
CA ASP A 94 10.32 -4.14 3.18
C ASP A 94 9.88 -3.20 2.05
N GLU A 95 9.80 -3.72 0.81
CA GLU A 95 9.31 -2.94 -0.34
C GLU A 95 7.87 -2.45 -0.12
N ALA A 96 7.02 -3.27 0.52
CA ALA A 96 5.65 -2.89 0.83
C ALA A 96 5.59 -1.71 1.82
N ALA A 97 6.41 -1.75 2.89
CA ALA A 97 6.51 -0.68 3.86
C ALA A 97 7.04 0.62 3.24
N GLU A 98 8.10 0.54 2.43
CA GLU A 98 8.65 1.69 1.69
C GLU A 98 7.60 2.30 0.76
N THR A 99 6.78 1.47 0.11
CA THR A 99 5.72 1.94 -0.80
C THR A 99 4.64 2.72 -0.06
N LEU A 100 4.27 2.31 1.16
CA LEU A 100 3.31 3.07 1.98
C LEU A 100 3.87 4.43 2.43
N GLU A 101 5.18 4.52 2.66
CA GLU A 101 5.82 5.75 3.13
C GLU A 101 5.83 6.85 2.06
N LYS A 102 5.80 6.47 0.77
CA LYS A 102 5.72 7.42 -0.36
C LYS A 102 4.53 8.39 -0.24
N GLU A 103 3.37 7.96 0.30
CA GLU A 103 2.23 8.88 0.49
C GLU A 103 2.51 9.90 1.60
N VAL A 104 3.21 9.48 2.66
CA VAL A 104 3.62 10.33 3.78
C VAL A 104 4.67 11.34 3.31
N GLU A 105 5.63 10.94 2.48
CA GLU A 105 6.61 11.86 1.87
C GLU A 105 5.95 12.99 1.07
N ILE A 106 4.80 12.72 0.45
CA ILE A 106 4.08 13.69 -0.41
C ILE A 106 3.20 14.62 0.42
N THR A 107 2.51 14.09 1.44
CA THR A 107 1.45 14.79 2.16
C THR A 107 1.81 15.17 3.60
N GLY A 108 2.92 14.66 4.13
CA GLY A 108 3.37 14.78 5.51
C GLY A 108 2.66 13.83 6.48
N THR A 109 1.45 13.37 6.16
CA THR A 109 0.70 12.41 6.98
C THR A 109 -0.40 11.72 6.18
N THR A 110 -0.68 10.45 6.49
CA THR A 110 -1.83 9.74 5.93
C THR A 110 -3.00 9.76 6.90
N THR A 111 -4.17 10.18 6.41
CA THR A 111 -5.44 10.17 7.16
C THR A 111 -6.38 9.07 6.67
N ASP A 112 -5.88 8.14 5.87
CA ASP A 112 -6.63 6.99 5.39
C ASP A 112 -6.28 5.78 6.26
N GLY A 113 -7.28 5.25 6.96
CA GLY A 113 -7.12 4.10 7.86
C GLY A 113 -6.55 2.87 7.16
N ARG A 114 -6.78 2.71 5.84
CA ARG A 114 -6.26 1.58 5.05
C ARG A 114 -4.73 1.52 5.03
N PHE A 115 -4.05 2.67 5.08
CA PHE A 115 -2.58 2.72 5.14
C PHE A 115 -2.07 2.18 6.48
N HIS A 116 -2.72 2.57 7.57
CA HIS A 116 -2.34 2.14 8.92
C HIS A 116 -2.68 0.67 9.16
N LEU A 117 -3.80 0.19 8.61
CA LEU A 117 -4.17 -1.22 8.61
C LEU A 117 -3.08 -2.06 7.94
N LEU A 118 -2.74 -1.73 6.70
CA LEU A 118 -1.73 -2.49 5.94
C LEU A 118 -0.33 -2.35 6.56
N ARG A 119 0.02 -1.19 7.12
CA ARG A 119 1.28 -1.00 7.86
C ARG A 119 1.35 -1.94 9.08
N GLY A 120 0.26 -2.08 9.83
CA GLY A 120 0.16 -3.02 10.93
C GLY A 120 0.32 -4.48 10.49
N GLU A 121 -0.36 -4.89 9.41
CA GLU A 121 -0.24 -6.23 8.85
C GLU A 121 1.18 -6.55 8.35
N ILE A 122 1.80 -5.61 7.64
CA ILE A 122 3.20 -5.72 7.18
C ILE A 122 4.13 -5.84 8.40
N GLY A 123 3.96 -4.97 9.39
CA GLY A 123 4.77 -4.96 10.62
C GLY A 123 4.69 -6.29 11.36
N PHE A 124 3.48 -6.81 11.55
CA PHE A 124 3.25 -8.11 12.18
C PHE A 124 3.94 -9.25 11.41
N ARG A 125 3.68 -9.38 10.10
CA ARG A 125 4.27 -10.46 9.29
C ARG A 125 5.79 -10.38 9.27
N LYS A 126 6.35 -9.19 9.11
CA LYS A 126 7.80 -8.94 9.15
C LYS A 126 8.39 -9.31 10.51
N ALA A 127 7.73 -8.95 11.62
CA ALA A 127 8.17 -9.29 12.97
C ALA A 127 8.28 -10.81 13.16
N VAL A 128 7.25 -11.56 12.77
CA VAL A 128 7.22 -13.02 12.85
C VAL A 128 8.31 -13.66 11.99
N VAL A 129 8.47 -13.21 10.74
CA VAL A 129 9.49 -13.73 9.82
C VAL A 129 10.89 -13.46 10.36
N ASN A 130 11.18 -12.23 10.79
CA ASN A 130 12.48 -11.85 11.34
C ASN A 130 12.81 -12.67 12.60
N TYR A 131 11.84 -12.88 13.48
CA TYR A 131 12.01 -13.72 14.66
C TYR A 131 12.29 -15.18 14.27
N ARG A 132 11.54 -15.73 13.32
CA ARG A 132 11.71 -17.10 12.83
C ARG A 132 13.05 -17.32 12.12
N GLU A 133 13.59 -16.32 11.46
CA GLU A 133 14.87 -16.40 10.74
C GLU A 133 16.07 -16.00 11.62
N SER A 134 15.82 -15.26 12.71
CA SER A 134 16.86 -14.87 13.67
C SER A 134 17.48 -16.09 14.35
N LYS A 135 18.81 -16.07 14.52
CA LYS A 135 19.57 -17.08 15.24
C LYS A 135 19.39 -16.98 16.75
N THR A 136 19.17 -15.78 17.28
CA THR A 136 19.17 -15.52 18.72
C THR A 136 17.80 -15.64 19.35
N LYS A 137 16.71 -15.64 18.55
CA LYS A 137 15.32 -15.72 19.03
C LYS A 137 15.02 -14.69 20.13
N ASP A 138 15.49 -13.47 19.94
CA ASP A 138 15.28 -12.39 20.91
C ASP A 138 13.80 -11.99 20.96
N VAL A 139 13.14 -12.37 22.05
CA VAL A 139 11.72 -12.11 22.28
C VAL A 139 11.45 -10.62 22.50
N ALA A 140 12.40 -9.87 23.07
CA ALA A 140 12.21 -8.44 23.30
C ALA A 140 12.11 -7.67 21.97
N ILE A 141 12.93 -8.03 20.97
CA ILE A 141 12.87 -7.45 19.63
C ILE A 141 11.54 -7.79 18.94
N LEU A 142 11.06 -9.03 19.14
CA LEU A 142 9.75 -9.44 18.62
C LEU A 142 8.62 -8.63 19.28
N GLU A 143 8.62 -8.52 20.61
CA GLU A 143 7.61 -7.78 21.36
C GLU A 143 7.56 -6.31 20.93
N GLU A 144 8.72 -5.65 20.80
CA GLU A 144 8.82 -4.28 20.29
C GLU A 144 8.23 -4.14 18.88
N SER A 145 8.53 -5.09 17.99
CA SER A 145 8.01 -5.09 16.62
C SER A 145 6.49 -5.31 16.58
N LEU A 146 5.97 -6.19 17.45
CA LEU A 146 4.53 -6.42 17.59
C LEU A 146 3.81 -5.21 18.18
N LEU A 147 4.43 -4.50 19.13
CA LEU A 147 3.89 -3.26 19.67
C LEU A 147 3.75 -2.18 18.57
N ALA A 148 4.76 -2.04 17.71
CA ALA A 148 4.68 -1.10 16.57
C ALA A 148 3.57 -1.47 15.56
N ALA A 149 3.38 -2.77 15.32
CA ALA A 149 2.28 -3.27 14.49
C ALA A 149 0.91 -2.98 15.14
N GLU A 150 0.78 -3.23 16.45
CA GLU A 150 -0.42 -2.92 17.24
C GLU A 150 -0.75 -1.43 17.20
N ASP A 151 0.24 -0.55 17.39
CA ASP A 151 0.05 0.90 17.35
C ASP A 151 -0.48 1.38 15.99
N SER A 152 0.00 0.78 14.89
CA SER A 152 -0.51 1.05 13.55
C SER A 152 -1.97 0.61 13.40
N LEU A 153 -2.34 -0.58 13.91
CA LEU A 153 -3.72 -1.07 13.88
C LEU A 153 -4.65 -0.24 14.76
N ARG A 154 -4.16 0.25 15.90
CA ARG A 154 -4.89 1.19 16.75
C ARG A 154 -5.19 2.49 16.02
N GLU A 155 -4.22 3.01 15.26
CA GLU A 155 -4.41 4.20 14.44
C GLU A 155 -5.40 3.96 13.27
N ALA A 156 -5.38 2.76 12.67
CA ALA A 156 -6.37 2.36 11.68
C ALA A 156 -7.79 2.39 12.26
N LEU A 157 -8.00 1.83 13.46
CA LEU A 157 -9.28 1.88 14.17
C LEU A 157 -9.68 3.30 14.59
N ARG A 158 -8.72 4.16 14.93
CA ARG A 158 -8.99 5.57 15.24
C ARG A 158 -9.57 6.31 14.03
N LEU A 159 -9.07 6.01 12.82
CA LEU A 159 -9.52 6.62 11.57
C LEU A 159 -10.78 5.96 11.01
N SER A 160 -10.91 4.65 11.20
CA SER A 160 -12.02 3.82 10.70
C SER A 160 -12.57 2.90 11.81
N PRO A 161 -13.37 3.41 12.77
CA PRO A 161 -13.78 2.63 13.95
C PRO A 161 -14.65 1.41 13.67
N ASN A 162 -15.28 1.34 12.49
CA ASN A 162 -16.15 0.24 12.08
C ASN A 162 -15.45 -0.75 11.12
N ASP A 163 -14.14 -0.63 10.94
CA ASP A 163 -13.36 -1.54 10.10
C ASP A 163 -13.15 -2.87 10.84
N TRP A 164 -13.81 -3.92 10.35
CA TRP A 164 -13.76 -5.25 10.95
C TRP A 164 -12.40 -5.91 10.83
N ASP A 165 -11.68 -5.68 9.71
CA ASP A 165 -10.35 -6.25 9.49
C ASP A 165 -9.35 -5.60 10.46
N ALA A 166 -9.42 -4.28 10.62
CA ALA A 166 -8.61 -3.56 11.59
C ALA A 166 -8.87 -4.04 13.03
N LYS A 167 -10.14 -4.27 13.39
CA LYS A 167 -10.50 -4.78 14.72
C LYS A 167 -9.95 -6.19 14.95
N TYR A 168 -10.21 -7.09 14.00
CA TYR A 168 -9.73 -8.46 14.08
C TYR A 168 -8.20 -8.53 14.18
N ASN A 169 -7.50 -7.82 13.30
CA ASN A 169 -6.04 -7.79 13.30
C ASN A 169 -5.48 -7.16 14.58
N PHE A 170 -6.08 -6.08 15.10
CA PHE A 170 -5.68 -5.47 16.37
C PHE A 170 -5.80 -6.46 17.53
N GLU A 171 -6.95 -7.12 17.67
CA GLU A 171 -7.19 -8.12 18.73
C GLU A 171 -6.21 -9.29 18.60
N PHE A 172 -5.98 -9.77 17.38
CA PHE A 172 -5.03 -10.86 17.12
C PHE A 172 -3.60 -10.49 17.51
N VAL A 173 -3.08 -9.34 17.02
CA VAL A 173 -1.72 -8.89 17.33
C VAL A 173 -1.55 -8.60 18.82
N SER A 174 -2.56 -7.99 19.46
CA SER A 174 -2.54 -7.70 20.90
C SER A 174 -2.49 -9.00 21.71
N ASN A 175 -3.29 -10.00 21.35
CA ASN A 175 -3.28 -11.31 22.02
C ASN A 175 -1.93 -12.00 21.87
N VAL A 176 -1.35 -12.03 20.67
CA VAL A 176 -0.01 -12.61 20.44
C VAL A 176 1.05 -11.90 21.28
N ARG A 177 1.02 -10.56 21.35
CA ARG A 177 1.96 -9.79 22.18
C ARG A 177 1.78 -10.06 23.67
N ASN A 178 0.55 -10.16 24.16
CA ASN A 178 0.29 -10.45 25.58
C ASN A 178 0.78 -11.86 25.98
N MET A 179 0.63 -12.85 25.09
CA MET A 179 1.19 -14.20 25.31
C MET A 179 2.71 -14.17 25.50
N LEU A 180 3.44 -13.27 24.82
CA LEU A 180 4.89 -13.11 25.03
C LEU A 180 5.25 -12.63 26.44
N GLY A 181 4.40 -11.77 27.02
CA GLY A 181 4.61 -11.23 28.36
C GLY A 181 4.24 -12.21 29.48
N GLU A 182 3.26 -13.08 29.25
CA GLU A 182 2.73 -14.02 30.25
C GLU A 182 3.39 -15.41 30.20
N SER A 183 3.76 -15.89 29.01
CA SER A 183 4.15 -17.29 28.75
C SER A 183 5.51 -17.36 28.04
N GLY A 184 6.61 -17.28 28.79
CA GLY A 184 7.96 -17.43 28.23
C GLY A 184 8.12 -18.70 27.36
N GLU A 185 8.64 -18.53 26.14
CA GLU A 185 9.12 -19.50 25.13
C GLU A 185 8.21 -20.67 24.67
N GLN A 186 7.31 -21.21 25.48
CA GLN A 186 6.60 -22.47 25.18
C GLN A 186 5.41 -22.32 24.21
N GLU A 187 4.62 -21.25 24.31
CA GLU A 187 3.52 -20.98 23.35
C GLU A 187 4.02 -20.45 22.00
N MET A 188 5.27 -19.97 21.96
CA MET A 188 5.93 -19.50 20.74
C MET A 188 6.24 -20.58 19.71
N GLN A 189 6.09 -21.86 20.07
CA GLN A 189 6.17 -22.98 19.13
C GLN A 189 4.96 -23.00 18.18
N LEU A 190 3.79 -22.48 18.59
CA LEU A 190 2.58 -22.44 17.76
C LEU A 190 2.73 -21.48 16.57
N LEU A 191 3.46 -20.37 16.73
CA LEU A 191 3.79 -19.46 15.63
C LEU A 191 4.83 -20.05 14.65
N GLN A 192 5.48 -21.17 14.98
CA GLN A 192 6.47 -21.83 14.14
C GLN A 192 5.86 -22.90 13.23
N GLU A 193 4.67 -23.42 13.55
CA GLU A 193 4.05 -24.56 12.85
C GLU A 193 3.16 -24.17 11.65
N GLU A 194 2.75 -22.90 11.51
CA GLU A 194 2.09 -22.44 10.28
C GLU A 194 3.10 -22.27 9.14
N LYS A 195 3.54 -23.38 8.55
CA LYS A 195 3.87 -23.37 7.12
C LYS A 195 2.56 -23.11 6.37
N PRO A 196 2.54 -22.22 5.36
CA PRO A 196 1.43 -22.22 4.43
C PRO A 196 1.47 -23.58 3.71
N GLU A 197 0.61 -24.50 4.12
CA GLU A 197 0.29 -25.67 3.33
C GLU A 197 -0.21 -25.13 1.99
N SER A 198 0.60 -25.28 0.95
CA SER A 198 0.13 -25.18 -0.41
C SER A 198 -1.04 -26.15 -0.51
N LYS A 199 -2.27 -25.62 -0.55
CA LYS A 199 -3.44 -26.39 -0.93
C LYS A 199 -3.23 -26.87 -2.37
N GLU A 200 -2.54 -27.99 -2.53
CA GLU A 200 -2.66 -28.79 -3.74
C GLU A 200 -4.13 -29.17 -3.85
N LEU A 201 -4.78 -28.75 -4.94
CA LEU A 201 -6.16 -29.14 -5.20
C LEU A 201 -6.23 -30.67 -5.29
N PRO A 202 -7.20 -31.31 -4.63
CA PRO A 202 -7.40 -32.75 -4.76
C PRO A 202 -7.58 -33.13 -6.24
N PRO A 203 -7.00 -34.27 -6.69
CA PRO A 203 -7.05 -34.71 -8.09
C PRO A 203 -8.47 -35.01 -8.60
N GLU A 204 -9.48 -34.97 -7.73
CA GLU A 204 -10.88 -35.21 -8.07
C GLU A 204 -11.58 -34.02 -8.72
N LEU A 205 -10.91 -32.86 -8.85
CA LEU A 205 -11.42 -31.69 -9.57
C LEU A 205 -10.58 -31.30 -10.80
N ALA A 206 -9.65 -32.15 -11.23
CA ALA A 206 -8.84 -31.98 -12.44
C ALA A 206 -9.37 -32.82 -13.63
N GLY A 207 -10.69 -33.06 -13.68
CA GLY A 207 -11.38 -33.77 -14.75
C GLY A 207 -12.15 -32.84 -15.67
#